data_AF-A0A0W4ZGI7-F1
#
_entry.id   AF-A0A0W4ZGI7-F1
#
_cell.length_a   1.000
_cell.length_b   1.000
_cell.length_c   1.000
_cell.angle_alpha   90.00
_cell.angle_beta   90.00
_cell.angle_gamma   90.00
#
_symmetry.space_group_name_H-M   'P 1'
#
loop_
_entity.id
_entity.type
_entity.pdbx_description
1 polymer ?
#
loop_
_entity_poly.entity_id
_entity_poly.type
_entity_poly.pdbx_seq_one_letter_code
_entity_poly.pdbx_strand_id
1 'polypeptide(L)'
;MNKQSTKSDIVSIDSISTHNSVSDRVLLRQCTAPLISSWTAVPINEPVPEALVQKFEHFRALKKQGIHLNTSLDNSISFKNPRLLDKLADFVGITDQYGSNLPLELQSWQQLSLEMKESYLAEKQTKKSKSSAQNLAQRTEVQFVPEKQSKSTR
;
A
#
# COMPACT_ATOMS: atom_id res chain seq x y z
N MET A 1 -49.05 -15.83 17.04
CA MET A 1 -48.98 -14.71 16.07
C MET A 1 -48.71 -13.42 16.84
N ASN A 2 -47.92 -12.46 16.41
CA ASN A 2 -46.84 -12.35 15.45
C ASN A 2 -46.32 -10.92 15.67
N LYS A 3 -45.00 -10.76 15.83
CA LYS A 3 -44.13 -9.59 15.60
C LYS A 3 -44.73 -8.19 15.77
N GLN A 4 -44.09 -7.34 16.58
CA GLN A 4 -43.41 -6.07 16.23
C GLN A 4 -42.79 -5.53 17.53
N SER A 5 -41.66 -4.84 17.60
CA SER A 5 -40.48 -4.64 16.76
C SER A 5 -39.54 -3.90 17.70
N THR A 6 -38.36 -4.45 17.94
CA THR A 6 -37.28 -3.77 18.68
C THR A 6 -36.89 -2.50 17.96
N LYS A 7 -37.01 -1.34 18.61
CA LYS A 7 -36.27 -0.15 18.21
C LYS A 7 -35.54 0.35 19.45
N SER A 8 -34.37 -0.26 19.67
CA SER A 8 -33.30 0.35 20.45
C SER A 8 -33.14 1.78 19.98
N ASP A 9 -33.05 2.71 20.92
CA ASP A 9 -32.68 4.09 20.68
C ASP A 9 -31.38 4.11 19.85
N ILE A 10 -31.55 4.30 18.55
CA ILE A 10 -30.46 4.60 17.65
C ILE A 10 -30.02 5.99 18.09
N VAL A 11 -28.91 6.05 18.81
CA VAL A 11 -28.16 7.28 19.04
C VAL A 11 -28.03 7.96 17.69
N SER A 12 -28.72 9.11 17.54
CA SER A 12 -28.62 9.95 16.36
C SER A 12 -27.16 10.23 16.08
N ILE A 13 -26.66 9.67 15.00
CA ILE A 13 -25.28 9.80 14.51
C ILE A 13 -25.00 11.22 14.00
N ASP A 14 -26.00 12.09 14.02
CA ASP A 14 -25.92 13.50 13.63
C ASP A 14 -25.24 14.39 14.69
N SER A 15 -24.75 13.81 15.78
CA SER A 15 -23.97 14.54 16.80
C SER A 15 -22.45 14.50 16.58
N ILE A 16 -21.97 14.19 15.37
CA ILE A 16 -20.60 14.58 15.01
C ILE A 16 -20.68 16.03 14.58
N SER A 17 -20.64 16.91 15.57
CA SER A 17 -20.53 18.34 15.42
C SER A 17 -19.46 18.67 14.36
N THR A 18 -19.92 19.06 13.17
CA THR A 18 -19.11 19.59 12.09
C THR A 18 -18.70 21.03 12.42
N HIS A 19 -18.06 21.25 13.57
CA HIS A 19 -17.26 22.44 13.81
C HIS A 19 -15.84 22.13 13.38
N ASN A 20 -15.64 22.14 12.08
CA ASN A 20 -14.32 22.36 11.55
C ASN A 20 -14.42 23.48 10.54
N SER A 21 -14.71 24.67 11.08
CA SER A 21 -14.63 25.92 10.36
C SER A 21 -13.24 26.05 9.75
N VAL A 22 -13.13 26.79 8.64
CA VAL A 22 -11.82 27.17 8.09
C VAL A 22 -10.95 27.81 9.18
N SER A 23 -11.57 28.55 10.11
CA SER A 23 -10.91 29.12 11.29
C SER A 23 -10.33 28.07 12.24
N ASP A 24 -11.05 26.99 12.54
CA ASP A 24 -10.58 25.93 13.44
C ASP A 24 -9.40 25.18 12.83
N ARG A 25 -9.46 24.93 11.51
CA ARG A 25 -8.34 24.31 10.78
C ARG A 25 -7.10 25.19 10.73
N VAL A 26 -7.29 26.52 10.65
CA VAL A 26 -6.18 27.49 10.69
C VAL A 26 -5.53 27.50 12.07
N LEU A 27 -6.33 27.52 13.14
CA LEU A 27 -5.83 27.48 14.51
C LEU A 27 -5.07 26.18 14.79
N LEU A 28 -5.62 25.03 14.41
CA LEU A 28 -4.93 23.74 14.57
C LEU A 28 -3.57 23.73 13.85
N ARG A 29 -3.52 24.21 12.60
CA ARG A 29 -2.27 24.31 11.84
C ARG A 29 -1.24 25.22 12.51
N GLN A 30 -1.67 26.33 13.09
CA GLN A 30 -0.80 27.25 13.82
C GLN A 30 -0.25 26.62 15.10
N CYS A 31 -1.08 25.90 15.85
CA CYS A 31 -0.67 25.24 17.10
C CYS A 31 0.20 24.00 16.89
N THR A 32 0.03 23.28 15.77
CA THR A 32 0.83 22.09 15.45
C THR A 32 2.01 22.38 14.53
N ALA A 33 2.22 23.64 14.12
CA ALA A 33 3.39 24.00 13.34
C ALA A 33 4.66 23.79 14.18
N PRO A 34 5.72 23.18 13.62
CA PRO A 34 6.98 23.01 14.34
C PRO A 34 7.60 24.36 14.70
N LEU A 35 8.17 24.45 15.91
CA LEU A 35 8.76 25.69 16.47
C LEU A 35 9.91 26.28 15.64
N ILE A 36 10.50 25.48 14.74
CA ILE A 36 11.47 25.93 13.75
C ILE A 36 10.69 26.30 12.47
N SER A 37 9.83 27.31 12.57
CA SER A 37 9.05 27.83 11.44
C SER A 37 9.87 28.84 10.63
N SER A 38 11.13 28.55 10.34
CA SER A 38 11.89 29.30 9.35
C SER A 38 11.73 28.64 7.97
N TRP A 39 10.49 28.49 7.51
CA TRP A 39 10.24 28.63 6.08
C TRP A 39 10.36 30.12 5.80
N THR A 40 11.59 30.65 5.82
CA THR A 40 11.83 31.87 5.04
C THR A 40 11.39 31.48 3.65
N ALA A 41 10.44 32.21 3.08
CA ALA A 41 10.22 32.13 1.65
C ALA A 41 11.60 32.32 1.04
N VAL A 42 12.16 31.27 0.46
CA VAL A 42 13.38 31.39 -0.33
C VAL A 42 13.12 32.59 -1.24
N PRO A 43 13.99 33.63 -1.24
CA PRO A 43 13.78 34.74 -2.12
C PRO A 43 13.64 34.13 -3.51
N ILE A 44 12.47 34.34 -4.12
CA ILE A 44 12.13 33.81 -5.44
C ILE A 44 13.04 34.56 -6.41
N ASN A 45 14.27 34.08 -6.55
CA ASN A 45 15.32 34.70 -7.35
C ASN A 45 15.09 34.42 -8.85
N GLU A 46 14.18 33.49 -9.19
CA GLU A 46 13.85 33.14 -10.56
C GLU A 46 12.41 33.54 -10.92
N PRO A 47 12.20 34.24 -12.05
CA PRO A 47 10.85 34.55 -12.51
C PRO A 47 10.09 33.26 -12.80
N VAL A 48 8.87 33.15 -12.26
CA VAL A 48 7.98 32.04 -12.58
C VAL A 48 7.75 32.01 -14.09
N PRO A 49 7.95 30.87 -14.78
CA PRO A 49 7.73 30.78 -16.21
C PRO A 49 6.31 31.22 -16.58
N GLU A 50 6.18 32.11 -17.57
CA GLU A 50 4.88 32.67 -17.96
C GLU A 50 3.87 31.59 -18.37
N ALA A 51 4.36 30.53 -19.02
CA ALA A 51 3.56 29.35 -19.36
C ALA A 51 2.93 28.67 -18.14
N LEU A 52 3.57 28.72 -16.98
CA LEU A 52 3.02 28.16 -15.74
C LEU A 52 1.91 29.05 -15.19
N VAL A 53 2.12 30.36 -15.18
CA VAL A 53 1.12 31.35 -14.74
C VAL A 53 -0.16 31.24 -15.58
N GLN A 54 -0.03 31.14 -16.90
CA GLN A 54 -1.16 30.97 -17.81
C GLN A 54 -1.94 29.67 -17.54
N LYS A 55 -1.25 28.55 -17.27
CA LYS A 55 -1.89 27.28 -16.89
C LYS A 55 -2.68 27.40 -15.59
N PHE A 56 -2.16 28.13 -14.60
CA PHE A 56 -2.84 28.35 -13.33
C PHE A 56 -4.07 29.25 -13.47
N GLU A 57 -3.99 30.32 -14.25
CA GLU A 57 -5.14 31.17 -14.54
C GLU A 57 -6.24 30.40 -15.28
N HIS A 58 -5.85 29.55 -16.24
CA HIS A 58 -6.78 28.65 -16.92
C HIS A 58 -7.45 27.66 -15.95
N PHE A 59 -6.66 27.01 -15.08
CA PHE A 59 -7.20 26.11 -14.06
C PHE A 59 -8.17 26.81 -13.11
N ARG A 60 -7.86 28.05 -12.70
CA ARG A 60 -8.75 28.89 -11.89
C ARG A 60 -10.06 29.21 -12.62
N ALA A 61 -10.01 29.54 -13.90
CA ALA A 61 -11.19 29.78 -14.71
C ALA A 61 -12.08 28.53 -14.79
N LEU A 62 -11.50 27.36 -15.08
CA LEU A 62 -12.22 26.08 -15.13
C LEU A 62 -12.88 25.72 -13.79
N LYS A 63 -12.17 25.94 -12.68
CA LYS A 63 -12.72 25.71 -11.33
C LYS A 63 -13.92 26.60 -11.04
N LYS A 64 -13.88 27.88 -11.44
CA LYS A 64 -15.03 28.81 -11.29
C LYS A 64 -16.23 28.37 -12.12
N GLN A 65 -16.01 27.73 -13.26
CA GLN A 65 -17.05 27.17 -14.13
C GLN A 65 -17.59 25.82 -13.62
N GLY A 66 -17.09 25.29 -12.50
CA GLY A 66 -17.49 23.99 -11.95
C GLY A 66 -16.86 22.78 -12.64
N ILE A 67 -15.92 22.98 -13.56
CA ILE A 67 -15.22 21.89 -14.25
C ILE A 67 -14.06 21.42 -13.38
N HIS A 68 -14.14 20.17 -12.92
CA HIS A 68 -13.06 19.59 -12.13
C HIS A 68 -12.07 18.84 -13.04
N LEU A 69 -10.80 19.24 -12.98
CA LEU A 69 -9.75 18.58 -13.76
C LEU A 69 -9.72 17.05 -13.57
N ASN A 70 -9.92 16.55 -12.34
CA ASN A 70 -9.96 15.11 -12.07
C ASN A 70 -11.14 14.42 -12.78
N THR A 71 -12.31 15.06 -12.88
CA THR A 71 -13.45 14.47 -13.61
C THR A 71 -13.22 14.45 -15.12
N SER A 72 -12.52 15.45 -15.66
CA SER A 72 -12.09 15.41 -17.07
C SER A 72 -11.02 14.35 -17.33
N LEU A 73 -10.08 14.16 -16.39
CA LEU A 73 -9.06 13.11 -16.45
C LEU A 73 -9.71 11.72 -16.42
N ASP A 74 -10.62 11.46 -15.48
CA ASP A 74 -11.31 10.17 -15.35
C ASP A 74 -12.15 9.83 -16.59
N ASN A 75 -12.70 10.84 -17.27
CA ASN A 75 -13.46 10.66 -18.49
C ASN A 75 -12.59 10.49 -19.75
N SER A 76 -11.32 10.87 -19.69
CA SER A 76 -10.40 10.80 -20.82
C SER A 76 -10.14 9.36 -21.26
N ILE A 77 -10.27 9.11 -22.57
CA ILE A 77 -10.08 7.78 -23.18
C ILE A 77 -8.66 7.26 -22.93
N SER A 78 -7.67 8.17 -22.91
CA SER A 78 -6.28 7.81 -22.61
C SER A 78 -6.14 7.25 -21.20
N PHE A 79 -6.80 7.86 -20.21
CA PHE A 79 -6.72 7.42 -18.81
C PHE A 79 -7.49 6.13 -18.55
N LYS A 80 -8.52 5.84 -19.37
CA LYS A 80 -9.26 4.57 -19.37
C LYS A 80 -8.50 3.43 -20.05
N ASN A 81 -7.38 3.70 -20.72
CA ASN A 81 -6.60 2.67 -21.38
C ASN A 81 -5.64 2.00 -20.37
N PRO A 82 -5.86 0.73 -20.00
CA PRO A 82 -4.99 0.04 -19.04
C PRO A 82 -3.55 -0.13 -19.54
N ARG A 83 -3.32 -0.06 -20.86
CA ARG A 83 -1.99 -0.16 -21.48
C ARG A 83 -1.29 1.21 -21.65
N LEU A 84 -1.91 2.31 -21.21
CA LEU A 84 -1.27 3.63 -21.32
C LEU A 84 -0.01 3.69 -20.46
N LEU A 85 -0.08 3.15 -19.25
CA LEU A 85 1.06 3.15 -18.33
C LEU A 85 2.27 2.42 -18.92
N ASP A 86 2.06 1.25 -19.53
CA ASP A 86 3.13 0.48 -20.18
C ASP A 86 3.84 1.32 -21.25
N LYS A 87 3.08 1.99 -22.12
CA LYS A 87 3.66 2.85 -23.17
C LYS A 87 4.40 4.06 -22.62
N LEU A 88 3.92 4.65 -21.53
CA LEU A 88 4.59 5.77 -20.87
C LEU A 88 5.88 5.31 -20.19
N ALA A 89 5.86 4.14 -19.56
CA ALA A 89 7.05 3.53 -18.98
C ALA A 89 8.10 3.22 -20.06
N ASP A 90 7.69 2.61 -21.18
CA ASP A 90 8.54 2.36 -22.35
C ASP A 90 9.15 3.66 -22.91
N PHE A 91 8.34 4.72 -23.01
CA PHE A 91 8.79 6.02 -23.52
C PHE A 91 9.85 6.67 -22.62
N VAL A 92 9.72 6.53 -21.30
CA VAL A 92 10.68 7.05 -20.31
C VAL A 92 11.87 6.09 -20.14
N GLY A 93 11.80 4.89 -20.71
CA GLY A 93 12.83 3.85 -20.57
C GLY A 93 12.82 3.15 -19.21
N ILE A 94 11.70 3.20 -18.50
CA ILE A 94 11.51 2.49 -17.23
C ILE A 94 11.24 1.02 -17.56
N THR A 95 12.25 0.19 -17.37
CA THR A 95 12.20 -1.25 -17.68
C THR A 95 11.78 -2.11 -16.49
N ASP A 96 12.00 -1.62 -15.26
CA ASP A 96 11.69 -2.34 -14.03
C ASP A 96 10.71 -1.53 -13.17
N GLN A 97 9.52 -2.09 -12.95
CA GLN A 97 8.49 -1.50 -12.09
C GLN A 97 8.94 -1.40 -10.62
N TYR A 98 9.82 -2.31 -10.19
CA TYR A 98 10.38 -2.34 -8.82
C TYR A 98 11.80 -1.77 -8.77
N GLY A 99 12.23 -1.14 -9.88
CA GLY A 99 13.51 -0.47 -9.98
C GLY A 99 13.59 0.75 -9.06
N SER A 100 14.80 1.19 -8.78
CA SER A 100 15.06 2.37 -7.97
C SER A 100 15.66 3.48 -8.82
N ASN A 101 15.32 4.73 -8.48
CA ASN A 101 15.93 5.92 -9.08
C ASN A 101 17.31 6.24 -8.48
N LEU A 102 17.81 5.42 -7.54
CA LEU A 102 19.14 5.62 -6.97
C LEU A 102 20.23 5.18 -7.95
N PRO A 103 21.42 5.81 -7.94
CA PRO A 103 22.61 5.32 -8.65
C PRO A 103 22.89 3.86 -8.31
N LEU A 104 23.40 3.07 -9.27
CA LEU A 104 23.64 1.63 -9.09
C LEU A 104 24.54 1.34 -7.87
N GLU A 105 25.45 2.25 -7.53
CA GLU A 105 26.34 2.13 -6.37
C GLU A 105 25.58 2.11 -5.04
N LEU A 106 24.38 2.72 -4.99
CA LEU A 106 23.51 2.75 -3.81
C LEU A 106 22.43 1.67 -3.85
N GLN A 107 22.28 0.95 -4.97
CA GLN A 107 21.33 -0.16 -5.11
C GLN A 107 21.89 -1.46 -4.54
N SER A 108 22.29 -1.44 -3.28
CA SER A 108 22.90 -2.59 -2.59
C SER A 108 22.02 -3.85 -2.59
N TRP A 109 20.71 -3.70 -2.74
CA TRP A 109 19.79 -4.84 -2.86
C TRP A 109 19.99 -5.68 -4.12
N GLN A 110 20.46 -5.08 -5.23
CA GLN A 110 20.78 -5.86 -6.44
C GLN A 110 21.98 -6.80 -6.24
N GLN A 111 22.86 -6.44 -5.31
CA GLN A 111 24.05 -7.21 -4.93
C GLN A 111 23.79 -8.14 -3.75
N LEU A 112 22.53 -8.32 -3.32
CA LEU A 112 22.20 -9.27 -2.26
C LEU A 112 22.74 -10.66 -2.61
N SER A 113 23.34 -11.28 -1.59
CA SER A 113 23.87 -12.63 -1.72
C SER A 113 22.77 -13.57 -2.21
N LEU A 114 23.17 -14.61 -2.95
CA LEU A 114 22.24 -15.59 -3.52
C LEU A 114 21.37 -16.22 -2.43
N GLU A 115 21.87 -16.29 -1.19
CA GLU A 115 21.14 -16.80 -0.03
C GLU A 115 20.00 -15.91 0.47
N MET A 116 20.05 -14.62 0.17
CA MET A 116 19.00 -13.66 0.53
C MET A 116 17.93 -13.51 -0.55
N LYS A 117 18.14 -14.11 -1.74
CA LYS A 117 17.16 -14.06 -2.82
C LYS A 117 15.93 -14.90 -2.48
N GLU A 118 14.77 -14.42 -2.91
CA GLU A 118 13.47 -15.05 -2.67
C GLU A 118 13.44 -16.53 -3.11
N SER A 119 13.96 -16.82 -4.31
CA SER A 119 13.99 -18.18 -4.85
C SER A 119 14.75 -19.16 -3.95
N TYR A 120 15.92 -18.76 -3.44
CA TYR A 120 16.72 -19.59 -2.54
C TYR A 120 16.02 -19.81 -1.19
N LEU A 121 15.42 -18.75 -0.63
CA LEU A 121 14.67 -18.86 0.63
C LEU A 121 13.45 -19.78 0.47
N ALA A 122 12.71 -19.66 -0.63
CA ALA A 122 11.59 -20.52 -0.96
C ALA A 122 12.03 -21.99 -1.10
N GLU A 123 13.13 -22.26 -1.81
CA GLU A 123 13.71 -23.61 -1.90
C GLU A 123 14.11 -24.16 -0.53
N LYS A 124 14.76 -23.35 0.31
CA LYS A 124 15.16 -23.76 1.67
C LYS A 124 13.94 -24.09 2.54
N GLN A 125 12.88 -23.30 2.44
CA GLN A 125 11.61 -23.54 3.14
C GLN A 125 10.91 -24.82 2.67
N THR A 126 10.86 -25.06 1.35
CA THR A 126 10.29 -26.30 0.80
C THR A 126 11.09 -27.54 1.21
N LYS A 127 12.43 -27.46 1.23
CA LYS A 127 13.29 -28.55 1.73
C LYS A 127 13.05 -28.83 3.22
N LYS A 128 12.97 -27.78 4.04
CA LYS A 128 12.72 -27.90 5.49
C LYS A 128 11.33 -28.48 5.81
N SER A 129 10.30 -28.07 5.08
CA SER A 129 8.94 -28.61 5.26
C SER A 129 8.85 -30.08 4.83
N LYS A 130 9.48 -30.45 3.71
CA LYS A 130 9.56 -31.86 3.25
C LYS A 130 10.30 -32.75 4.25
N SER A 131 11.46 -32.33 4.75
CA SER A 131 12.21 -33.12 5.74
C SER A 131 11.46 -33.23 7.06
N SER A 132 10.79 -32.16 7.52
CA SER A 132 9.92 -32.23 8.70
C SER A 132 8.80 -33.24 8.51
N ALA A 133 8.11 -33.21 7.36
CA ALA A 133 7.03 -34.16 7.06
C ALA A 133 7.51 -35.62 7.04
N GLN A 134 8.68 -35.88 6.45
CA GLN A 134 9.31 -37.22 6.46
C GLN A 134 9.68 -37.68 7.88
N ASN A 135 10.26 -36.80 8.70
CA ASN A 135 10.60 -37.13 10.09
C ASN A 135 9.35 -37.42 10.93
N LEU A 136 8.23 -36.72 10.70
CA LEU A 136 6.96 -37.02 11.35
C LEU A 136 6.38 -38.38 10.89
N ALA A 137 6.50 -38.71 9.61
CA ALA A 137 6.08 -40.01 9.07
C ALA A 137 6.88 -41.16 9.70
N GLN A 138 8.21 -41.02 9.83
CA GLN A 138 9.05 -42.02 10.50
C GLN A 138 8.73 -42.16 11.99
N ARG A 139 8.36 -41.07 12.67
CA ARG A 139 7.93 -41.11 14.09
C ARG A 139 6.57 -41.79 14.32
N THR A 140 5.74 -41.91 13.30
CA THR A 140 4.40 -42.51 13.40
C THR A 140 4.37 -43.99 13.02
N GLU A 141 5.49 -44.55 12.52
CA GLU A 141 5.64 -45.97 12.23
C GLU A 141 5.92 -46.76 13.52
N VAL A 142 4.85 -47.25 14.16
CA VAL A 142 4.93 -48.13 15.34
C VAL A 142 4.76 -49.57 14.91
N GLN A 143 5.80 -50.39 15.07
CA GLN A 143 5.70 -51.84 14.86
C GLN A 143 5.14 -52.53 16.11
N PHE A 144 3.91 -53.05 16.00
CA PHE A 144 3.31 -53.84 17.06
C PHE A 144 3.86 -55.27 17.03
N VAL A 145 4.57 -55.66 18.07
CA VAL A 145 5.04 -57.03 18.25
C VAL A 145 3.89 -57.87 18.82
N PRO A 146 3.52 -59.00 18.20
CA PRO A 146 2.47 -59.87 18.73
C PRO A 146 2.92 -60.54 20.04
N GLU A 147 2.02 -60.55 21.02
CA GLU A 147 2.22 -61.14 22.34
C GLU A 147 2.45 -62.66 22.24
N LYS A 148 3.53 -63.17 22.83
CA LYS A 148 3.77 -64.62 22.94
C LYS A 148 2.82 -65.18 23.99
N GLN A 149 1.74 -65.82 23.54
CA GLN A 149 0.82 -66.53 24.42
C GLN A 149 1.56 -67.63 25.19
N SER A 150 1.84 -67.40 26.48
CA SER A 150 2.25 -68.46 27.39
C SER A 150 1.02 -69.32 27.69
N LYS A 151 1.06 -70.60 27.27
CA LYS A 151 0.02 -71.58 27.61
C LYS A 151 0.03 -71.76 29.13
N SER A 152 -0.98 -71.20 29.79
CA SER A 152 -1.31 -71.51 31.18
C SER A 152 -2.01 -72.88 31.21
N THR A 153 -1.28 -73.91 31.63
CA THR A 153 -1.83 -75.24 31.88
C THR A 153 -2.37 -75.26 33.31
N ARG A 154 -3.68 -75.50 33.48
CA ARG A 154 -4.31 -75.86 34.76
C ARG A 154 -4.89 -77.26 34.63
#